data_AF-A0A7R8W864-F1
#
_entry.id   AF-A0A7R8W864-F1
#
_cell.length_a   1.000
_cell.length_b   1.000
_cell.length_c   1.000
_cell.angle_alpha   90.00
_cell.angle_beta   90.00
_cell.angle_gamma   90.00
#
_symmetry.space_group_name_H-M   'P 1'
#
loop_
_entity.id
_entity.type
_entity.pdbx_description
1 polymer ?
#
loop_
_entity_poly.entity_id
_entity_poly.type
_entity_poly.pdbx_seq_one_letter_code
_entity_poly.pdbx_strand_id
1 'polypeptide(L)'
;MFVMSEANSNTKDSSMSAPTSIKSTQISPDFVKLFSPPSPDPAATESARFTGELPFNYKLIFKELWEQGETLPEWNSQVEIFHYLKEISSNFIIGYQITAPLAFGLVSQRDFVGLAHYEFEESKNTLWLTTVSVEFSGMPELEKYVRGFHLPGSGVKLEASQESPENKTIFTWIFIPDLKFGYIPSSIMKKVLPAQIKLYYESLRARLFQVYPSNHL
;
A
#
# COMPACT_ATOMS: atom_id res chain seq x y z
N MET A 1 68.14 -1.14 8.71
CA MET A 1 68.33 -0.04 7.75
C MET A 1 66.94 0.34 7.26
N PHE A 2 66.46 1.49 7.73
CA PHE A 2 65.20 2.11 7.30
C PHE A 2 65.38 2.70 5.90
N VAL A 3 64.42 2.49 4.99
CA VAL A 3 64.05 3.48 3.96
C VAL A 3 62.55 3.38 3.73
N MET A 4 61.86 4.50 3.97
CA MET A 4 60.48 4.81 3.61
C MET A 4 60.44 5.26 2.13
N SER A 5 59.34 4.97 1.41
CA SER A 5 58.86 5.86 0.35
C SER A 5 57.34 5.88 0.30
N GLU A 6 56.79 7.07 0.11
CA GLU A 6 55.38 7.45 0.27
C GLU A 6 54.49 7.14 -0.95
N ALA A 7 53.20 7.00 -0.61
CA ALA A 7 51.96 7.42 -1.28
C ALA A 7 51.77 7.25 -2.81
N ASN A 8 50.68 6.57 -3.18
CA ASN A 8 49.65 7.24 -3.99
C ASN A 8 48.25 6.63 -3.77
N SER A 9 47.27 7.51 -3.63
CA SER A 9 45.84 7.25 -3.54
C SER A 9 45.24 6.84 -4.89
N ASN A 10 44.31 5.89 -4.91
CA ASN A 10 43.07 6.08 -5.69
C ASN A 10 41.96 5.12 -5.25
N THR A 11 40.80 5.72 -5.02
CA THR A 11 39.51 5.11 -4.71
C THR A 11 38.62 5.18 -5.95
N LYS A 12 37.60 4.31 -5.99
CA LYS A 12 36.43 4.28 -6.92
C LYS A 12 36.74 3.75 -8.34
N ASP A 13 35.89 2.96 -9.01
CA ASP A 13 34.44 2.81 -8.95
C ASP A 13 34.03 1.34 -9.20
N SER A 14 33.18 0.79 -8.33
CA SER A 14 32.31 -0.34 -8.68
C SER A 14 31.01 0.22 -9.22
N SER A 15 30.82 0.15 -10.53
CA SER A 15 29.59 0.55 -11.20
C SER A 15 28.43 -0.34 -10.74
N MET A 16 27.65 0.16 -9.78
CA MET A 16 26.28 -0.29 -9.55
C MET A 16 25.46 0.11 -10.79
N SER A 17 24.93 -0.87 -11.50
CA SER A 17 23.94 -0.65 -12.54
C SER A 17 22.71 0.04 -11.94
N ALA A 18 22.33 1.17 -12.56
CA ALA A 18 21.12 1.89 -12.20
C ALA A 18 19.89 1.00 -12.40
N PRO A 19 18.85 1.12 -11.55
CA PRO A 19 17.60 0.40 -11.76
C PRO A 19 16.96 0.84 -13.08
N THR A 20 16.61 -0.14 -13.90
CA THR A 20 15.93 0.01 -15.18
C THR A 20 14.73 0.95 -15.04
N SER A 21 14.72 2.02 -15.84
CA SER A 21 13.63 2.98 -15.85
C SER A 21 12.31 2.30 -16.19
N ILE A 22 11.35 2.41 -15.28
CA ILE A 22 9.95 2.03 -15.52
C ILE A 22 9.48 2.87 -16.70
N LYS A 23 9.14 2.22 -17.81
CA LYS A 23 8.54 2.89 -18.97
C LYS A 23 7.19 3.45 -18.52
N SER A 24 7.12 4.77 -18.42
CA SER A 24 5.89 5.52 -18.22
C SER A 24 4.91 5.14 -19.34
N THR A 25 3.90 4.35 -19.00
CA THR A 25 2.70 4.24 -19.84
C THR A 25 2.04 5.61 -19.80
N GLN A 26 2.09 6.33 -20.92
CA GLN A 26 1.54 7.67 -21.04
C GLN A 26 0.01 7.61 -20.86
N ILE A 27 -0.44 7.82 -19.62
CA ILE A 27 -1.84 8.10 -19.32
C ILE A 27 -2.17 9.43 -20.01
N SER A 28 -3.28 9.50 -20.74
CA SER A 28 -3.77 10.76 -21.30
C SER A 28 -3.80 11.82 -20.18
N PRO A 29 -3.04 12.92 -20.31
CA PRO A 29 -2.77 13.85 -19.21
C PRO A 29 -4.00 14.62 -18.71
N ASP A 30 -5.12 14.57 -19.43
CA ASP A 30 -6.28 15.43 -19.18
C ASP A 30 -7.16 14.97 -18.01
N PHE A 31 -7.04 13.71 -17.56
CA PHE A 31 -8.00 13.11 -16.62
C PHE A 31 -7.42 12.65 -15.28
N VAL A 32 -6.10 12.47 -15.20
CA VAL A 32 -5.42 11.96 -14.00
C VAL A 32 -4.18 12.80 -13.75
N LYS A 33 -4.11 13.44 -12.58
CA LYS A 33 -2.90 14.14 -12.15
C LYS A 33 -2.32 13.41 -10.94
N LEU A 34 -1.03 13.08 -11.00
CA LEU A 34 -0.31 12.62 -9.83
C LEU A 34 -0.33 13.75 -8.80
N PHE A 35 -0.73 13.42 -7.58
CA PHE A 35 -0.62 14.36 -6.50
C PHE A 35 0.87 14.64 -6.24
N SER A 36 1.26 15.90 -6.32
CA SER A 36 2.55 16.37 -5.80
C SER A 36 2.26 16.86 -4.39
N PRO A 37 2.45 16.04 -3.34
CA PRO A 37 2.21 16.51 -1.98
C PRO A 37 3.06 17.77 -1.75
N PRO A 38 2.52 18.84 -1.14
CA PRO A 38 3.40 19.80 -0.49
C PRO A 38 4.28 18.97 0.43
N SER A 39 5.62 19.10 0.30
CA SER A 39 6.62 18.28 1.00
C SER A 39 6.04 17.84 2.34
N PRO A 40 5.79 16.53 2.55
CA PRO A 40 5.21 16.09 3.81
C PRO A 40 6.10 16.70 4.90
N ASP A 41 5.51 17.48 5.80
CA ASP A 41 6.24 17.83 7.01
C ASP A 41 6.68 16.49 7.60
N PRO A 42 8.00 16.20 7.70
CA PRO A 42 8.47 14.93 8.21
C PRO A 42 7.97 14.67 9.64
N ALA A 43 7.52 15.70 10.35
CA ALA A 43 6.88 15.59 11.66
C ALA A 43 5.38 15.22 11.60
N ALA A 44 4.71 15.34 10.45
CA ALA A 44 3.26 15.15 10.30
C ALA A 44 2.85 13.82 9.65
N THR A 45 3.79 13.08 9.04
CA THR A 45 3.48 11.82 8.35
C THR A 45 3.91 10.62 9.20
N GLU A 46 2.98 10.09 9.98
CA GLU A 46 3.18 8.81 10.67
C GLU A 46 2.93 7.65 9.70
N SER A 47 3.96 6.86 9.41
CA SER A 47 3.82 5.60 8.67
C SER A 47 3.66 4.42 9.63
N ALA A 48 2.96 3.38 9.21
CA ALA A 48 2.91 2.13 9.95
C ALA A 48 3.17 0.93 9.01
N ARG A 49 3.79 -0.09 9.57
CA ARG A 49 4.10 -1.34 8.88
C ARG A 49 3.68 -2.52 9.75
N PHE A 50 3.10 -3.53 9.11
CA PHE A 50 2.81 -4.81 9.74
C PHE A 50 3.28 -5.93 8.83
N THR A 51 3.79 -7.01 9.43
CA THR A 51 4.12 -8.24 8.74
C THR A 51 3.50 -9.42 9.50
N GLY A 52 2.83 -10.32 8.79
CA GLY A 52 2.21 -11.53 9.35
C GLY A 52 2.14 -12.66 8.33
N GLU A 53 2.07 -13.90 8.80
CA GLU A 53 1.93 -15.09 7.95
C GLU A 53 0.45 -15.49 7.79
N LEU A 54 0.00 -15.55 6.53
CA LEU A 54 -1.29 -16.10 6.16
C LEU A 54 -1.09 -17.53 5.64
N PRO A 55 -1.85 -18.53 6.13
CA PRO A 55 -1.76 -19.92 5.69
C PRO A 55 -2.54 -20.12 4.38
N PHE A 56 -2.25 -19.28 3.39
CA PHE A 56 -2.82 -19.32 2.05
C PHE A 56 -1.76 -18.98 1.01
N ASN A 57 -1.94 -19.51 -0.20
CA ASN A 57 -1.19 -19.06 -1.37
C ASN A 57 -1.49 -17.58 -1.69
N TYR A 58 -0.47 -16.81 -2.08
CA TYR A 58 -0.62 -15.38 -2.39
C TYR A 58 -1.63 -15.12 -3.51
N LYS A 59 -1.88 -16.08 -4.40
CA LYS A 59 -2.88 -15.96 -5.47
C LYS A 59 -4.30 -15.84 -4.94
N LEU A 60 -4.63 -16.56 -3.86
CA LEU A 60 -5.95 -16.45 -3.22
C LEU A 60 -6.09 -15.10 -2.52
N ILE A 61 -5.02 -14.62 -1.90
CA ILE A 61 -4.98 -13.31 -1.27
C ILE A 61 -5.12 -12.21 -2.33
N PHE A 62 -4.39 -12.31 -3.44
CA PHE A 62 -4.50 -11.41 -4.58
C PHE A 62 -5.93 -11.35 -5.12
N LYS A 63 -6.59 -12.50 -5.27
CA LYS A 63 -7.97 -12.55 -5.72
C LYS A 63 -8.90 -11.75 -4.81
N GLU A 64 -8.81 -11.90 -3.48
CA GLU A 64 -9.64 -11.11 -2.56
C GLU A 64 -9.29 -9.61 -2.56
N LEU A 65 -8.00 -9.27 -2.71
CA LEU A 65 -7.54 -7.87 -2.63
C LEU A 65 -7.72 -7.08 -3.94
N TRP A 66 -7.62 -7.74 -5.10
CA TRP A 66 -7.59 -7.08 -6.41
C TRP A 66 -8.74 -7.50 -7.33
N GLU A 67 -9.07 -8.78 -7.43
CA GLU A 67 -10.13 -9.23 -8.35
C GLU A 67 -11.52 -9.07 -7.72
N GLN A 68 -11.61 -9.20 -6.39
CA GLN A 68 -12.84 -9.10 -5.60
C GLN A 68 -12.81 -7.88 -4.67
N GLY A 69 -12.01 -6.85 -4.95
CA GLY A 69 -11.83 -5.73 -4.03
C GLY A 69 -13.10 -4.90 -3.78
N GLU A 70 -14.09 -4.92 -4.67
CA GLU A 70 -15.44 -4.34 -4.41
C GLU A 70 -16.13 -4.97 -3.18
N THR A 71 -15.79 -6.21 -2.84
CA THR A 71 -16.33 -6.89 -1.66
C THR A 71 -15.64 -6.47 -0.35
N LEU A 72 -14.60 -5.63 -0.41
CA LEU A 72 -13.85 -5.16 0.77
C LEU A 72 -14.75 -4.66 1.92
N PRO A 73 -15.81 -3.87 1.68
CA PRO A 73 -16.71 -3.43 2.75
C PRO A 73 -17.51 -4.56 3.42
N GLU A 74 -17.69 -5.71 2.75
CA GLU A 74 -18.45 -6.84 3.30
C GLU A 74 -17.72 -7.55 4.44
N TRP A 75 -16.38 -7.52 4.41
CA TRP A 75 -15.55 -8.27 5.36
C TRP A 75 -14.58 -7.39 6.16
N ASN A 76 -14.37 -6.13 5.76
CA ASN A 76 -13.54 -5.18 6.48
C ASN A 76 -14.37 -3.98 6.97
N SER A 77 -14.73 -4.00 8.25
CA SER A 77 -15.48 -2.92 8.91
C SER A 77 -14.80 -1.54 8.90
N GLN A 78 -13.52 -1.45 8.54
CA GLN A 78 -12.80 -0.18 8.44
C GLN A 78 -13.08 0.57 7.13
N VAL A 79 -13.71 -0.09 6.16
CA VAL A 79 -14.04 0.45 4.85
C VAL A 79 -15.55 0.41 4.70
N GLU A 80 -16.16 1.58 4.48
CA GLU A 80 -17.60 1.67 4.24
C GLU A 80 -17.94 1.48 2.77
N ILE A 81 -17.11 2.04 1.89
CA ILE A 81 -17.28 2.00 0.44
C ILE A 81 -15.93 1.74 -0.19
N PHE A 82 -15.92 0.89 -1.21
CA PHE A 82 -14.81 0.74 -2.14
C PHE A 82 -15.39 0.55 -3.54
N HIS A 83 -14.89 1.29 -4.54
CA HIS A 83 -15.30 1.19 -5.93
C HIS A 83 -14.11 1.32 -6.90
N TYR A 84 -14.08 0.47 -7.92
CA TYR A 84 -13.27 0.66 -9.12
C TYR A 84 -13.91 1.73 -9.99
N LEU A 85 -13.27 2.89 -10.06
CA LEU A 85 -13.74 4.00 -10.88
C LEU A 85 -13.34 3.83 -12.35
N LYS A 86 -12.13 3.32 -12.60
CA LYS A 86 -11.59 3.19 -13.95
C LYS A 86 -10.48 2.16 -14.02
N GLU A 87 -10.58 1.23 -14.96
CA GLU A 87 -9.45 0.39 -15.37
C GLU A 87 -8.61 1.15 -16.41
N ILE A 88 -7.31 1.28 -16.15
CA ILE A 88 -6.33 1.89 -17.06
C ILE A 88 -5.65 0.80 -17.89
N SER A 89 -5.32 -0.31 -17.26
CA SER A 89 -4.85 -1.57 -17.85
C SER A 89 -5.16 -2.70 -16.88
N SER A 90 -4.89 -3.95 -17.28
CA SER A 90 -5.10 -5.13 -16.43
C SER A 90 -4.48 -5.02 -15.04
N ASN A 91 -3.36 -4.29 -14.92
CA ASN A 91 -2.61 -4.09 -13.68
C ASN A 91 -2.64 -2.67 -13.14
N PHE A 92 -3.40 -1.74 -13.73
CA PHE A 92 -3.57 -0.38 -13.21
C PHE A 92 -5.04 -0.01 -13.15
N ILE A 93 -5.47 0.46 -11.99
CA ILE A 93 -6.85 0.89 -11.73
C ILE A 93 -6.86 2.20 -10.97
N ILE A 94 -7.93 2.98 -11.13
CA ILE A 94 -8.30 4.07 -10.23
C ILE A 94 -9.41 3.55 -9.33
N GLY A 95 -9.15 3.55 -8.03
CA GLY A 95 -10.11 3.18 -6.99
C GLY A 95 -10.57 4.39 -6.17
N TYR A 96 -11.79 4.30 -5.67
CA TYR A 96 -12.35 5.19 -4.67
C TYR A 96 -12.67 4.40 -3.41
N GLN A 97 -12.37 4.95 -2.24
CA GLN A 97 -12.75 4.34 -0.98
C GLN A 97 -13.17 5.37 0.06
N ILE A 98 -14.08 4.98 0.94
CA ILE A 98 -14.45 5.73 2.14
C ILE A 98 -14.15 4.86 3.36
N THR A 99 -13.41 5.41 4.31
CA THR A 99 -13.12 4.71 5.57
C THR A 99 -14.16 5.03 6.62
N ALA A 100 -14.43 4.05 7.48
CA ALA A 100 -15.19 4.27 8.71
C ALA A 100 -14.49 5.29 9.63
N PRO A 101 -15.21 5.96 10.54
CA PRO A 101 -14.60 6.77 11.58
C PRO A 101 -13.66 5.95 12.45
N LEU A 102 -12.55 6.53 12.89
CA LEU A 102 -11.53 5.85 13.69
C LEU A 102 -11.51 6.40 15.12
N ALA A 103 -10.95 5.61 16.04
CA ALA A 103 -10.79 6.00 17.45
C ALA A 103 -12.08 6.50 18.10
N PHE A 104 -13.18 5.74 17.96
CA PHE A 104 -14.51 6.10 18.49
C PHE A 104 -15.02 7.46 17.98
N GLY A 105 -14.68 7.82 16.74
CA GLY A 105 -15.13 9.05 16.10
C GLY A 105 -14.22 10.26 16.32
N LEU A 106 -13.11 10.13 17.07
CA LEU A 106 -12.09 11.19 17.20
C LEU A 106 -11.44 11.53 15.85
N VAL A 107 -11.42 10.57 14.93
CA VAL A 107 -10.95 10.74 13.57
C VAL A 107 -12.15 10.50 12.66
N SER A 108 -12.68 11.59 12.09
CA SER A 108 -13.77 11.59 11.11
C SER A 108 -13.49 10.68 9.89
N GLN A 109 -14.52 10.46 9.07
CA GLN A 109 -14.38 9.68 7.84
C GLN A 109 -13.44 10.38 6.84
N ARG A 110 -12.66 9.57 6.11
CA ARG A 110 -11.84 10.03 4.99
C ARG A 110 -12.29 9.32 3.73
N ASP A 111 -12.30 10.06 2.63
CA ASP A 111 -12.35 9.46 1.31
C ASP A 111 -10.95 9.50 0.65
N PHE A 112 -10.69 8.54 -0.23
CA PHE A 112 -9.44 8.45 -0.97
C PHE A 112 -9.73 8.12 -2.42
N VAL A 113 -9.00 8.79 -3.31
CA VAL A 113 -8.92 8.42 -4.73
C VAL A 113 -7.47 8.00 -4.97
N GLY A 114 -7.27 6.79 -5.49
CA GLY A 114 -5.93 6.19 -5.65
C GLY A 114 -5.75 5.51 -6.99
N LEU A 115 -4.58 5.72 -7.61
CA LEU A 115 -4.07 4.88 -8.68
C LEU A 115 -3.40 3.66 -8.02
N ALA A 116 -4.03 2.50 -8.13
CA ALA A 116 -3.48 1.25 -7.65
C ALA A 116 -2.85 0.45 -8.79
N HIS A 117 -1.79 -0.29 -8.45
CA HIS A 117 -1.02 -1.11 -9.38
C HIS A 117 -0.62 -2.42 -8.73
N TYR A 118 -0.61 -3.52 -9.49
CA TYR A 118 0.09 -4.72 -9.06
C TYR A 118 1.22 -5.12 -10.01
N GLU A 119 2.27 -5.70 -9.42
CA GLU A 119 3.42 -6.23 -10.14
C GLU A 119 3.93 -7.51 -9.48
N PHE A 120 4.19 -8.54 -10.28
CA PHE A 120 4.81 -9.76 -9.80
C PHE A 120 6.33 -9.73 -10.06
N GLU A 121 7.10 -9.76 -8.99
CA GLU A 121 8.56 -9.85 -9.01
C GLU A 121 8.98 -11.33 -8.99
N GLU A 122 9.15 -11.92 -10.17
CA GLU A 122 9.47 -13.35 -10.34
C GLU A 122 10.71 -13.79 -9.55
N SER A 123 11.76 -12.97 -9.53
CA SER A 123 13.04 -13.29 -8.88
C SER A 123 12.94 -13.48 -7.37
N LYS A 124 11.90 -12.94 -6.75
CA LYS A 124 11.62 -13.05 -5.31
C LYS A 124 10.36 -13.84 -5.00
N ASN A 125 9.62 -14.28 -6.03
CA ASN A 125 8.29 -14.87 -5.89
C ASN A 125 7.37 -13.99 -5.02
N THR A 126 7.36 -12.70 -5.36
CA THR A 126 6.71 -11.64 -4.57
C THR A 126 5.72 -10.89 -5.43
N LEU A 127 4.49 -10.73 -4.94
CA LEU A 127 3.50 -9.85 -5.54
C LEU A 127 3.41 -8.54 -4.75
N TRP A 128 3.50 -7.43 -5.46
CA TRP A 128 3.29 -6.10 -4.92
C TRP A 128 1.94 -5.58 -5.35
N LEU A 129 1.17 -5.02 -4.42
CA LEU A 129 -0.01 -4.21 -4.67
C LEU A 129 0.24 -2.83 -4.08
N THR A 130 0.44 -1.83 -4.92
CA THR A 130 0.78 -0.46 -4.50
C THR A 130 -0.35 0.50 -4.82
N THR A 131 -0.41 1.60 -4.07
CA THR A 131 -1.36 2.68 -4.36
C THR A 131 -0.73 4.03 -4.07
N VAL A 132 -1.07 5.01 -4.90
CA VAL A 132 -0.72 6.42 -4.67
C VAL A 132 -1.95 7.26 -4.98
N SER A 133 -2.19 8.29 -4.18
CA SER A 133 -3.32 9.17 -4.43
C SER A 133 -3.13 10.04 -5.67
N VAL A 134 -4.22 10.18 -6.41
CA VAL A 134 -4.29 10.97 -7.65
C VAL A 134 -5.52 11.84 -7.64
N GLU A 135 -5.46 12.96 -8.36
CA GLU A 135 -6.65 13.70 -8.72
C GLU A 135 -7.30 13.03 -9.93
N PHE A 136 -8.59 12.73 -9.82
CA PHE A 136 -9.39 12.17 -10.89
C PHE A 136 -10.64 13.03 -11.09
N SER A 137 -10.83 13.60 -12.27
CA SER A 137 -11.94 14.52 -12.55
C SER A 137 -13.32 13.87 -12.40
N GLY A 138 -13.41 12.54 -12.56
CA GLY A 138 -14.63 11.77 -12.32
C GLY A 138 -14.98 11.58 -10.84
N MET A 139 -14.12 11.97 -9.90
CA MET A 139 -14.37 11.90 -8.46
C MET A 139 -13.75 13.10 -7.72
N PRO A 140 -14.39 14.30 -7.81
CA PRO A 140 -13.94 15.49 -7.09
C PRO A 140 -14.03 15.31 -5.56
N GLU A 141 -13.46 16.25 -4.80
CA GLU A 141 -13.61 16.25 -3.34
C GLU A 141 -15.07 16.46 -2.93
N LEU A 142 -15.52 15.69 -1.93
CA LEU A 142 -16.87 15.77 -1.38
C LEU A 142 -16.81 16.49 -0.04
N GLU A 143 -17.60 17.56 0.15
CA GLU A 143 -17.59 18.38 1.39
C GLU A 143 -17.83 17.56 2.67
N LYS A 144 -18.56 16.44 2.56
CA LYS A 144 -18.88 15.56 3.69
C LYS A 144 -17.67 14.81 4.25
N TYR A 145 -16.63 14.58 3.44
CA TYR A 145 -15.49 13.73 3.77
C TYR A 145 -14.19 14.53 3.75
N VAL A 146 -13.25 14.19 4.63
CA VAL A 146 -11.89 14.72 4.54
C VAL A 146 -11.15 13.92 3.47
N ARG A 147 -10.70 14.56 2.38
CA ARG A 147 -9.87 13.89 1.36
C ARG A 147 -8.52 13.50 1.95
N GLY A 148 -8.31 12.20 2.15
CA GLY A 148 -7.02 11.61 2.53
C GLY A 148 -6.19 11.24 1.31
N PHE A 149 -4.89 11.07 1.53
CA PHE A 149 -3.93 10.70 0.48
C PHE A 149 -3.12 9.47 0.88
N HIS A 150 -2.98 8.54 -0.04
CA HIS A 150 -1.95 7.50 0.02
C HIS A 150 -0.66 8.09 -0.53
N LEU A 151 0.36 8.23 0.31
CA LEU A 151 1.67 8.72 -0.14
C LEU A 151 2.46 7.60 -0.83
N PRO A 152 3.38 7.94 -1.75
CA PRO A 152 4.22 6.97 -2.44
C PRO A 152 4.92 6.00 -1.49
N GLY A 153 4.95 4.72 -1.85
CA GLY A 153 5.49 3.65 -1.00
C GLY A 153 4.45 2.94 -0.14
N SER A 154 3.20 3.40 -0.13
CA SER A 154 2.07 2.67 0.45
C SER A 154 1.68 1.47 -0.41
N GLY A 155 1.44 0.32 0.23
CA GLY A 155 1.06 -0.90 -0.48
C GLY A 155 1.21 -2.17 0.34
N VAL A 156 0.74 -3.27 -0.22
CA VAL A 156 0.85 -4.62 0.30
C VAL A 156 1.90 -5.38 -0.51
N LYS A 157 2.75 -6.11 0.20
CA LYS A 157 3.67 -7.09 -0.34
C LYS A 157 3.21 -8.47 0.10
N LEU A 158 3.08 -9.39 -0.86
CA LEU A 158 2.75 -10.80 -0.64
C LEU A 158 3.93 -11.64 -1.10
N GLU A 159 4.67 -12.21 -0.16
CA GLU A 159 5.84 -13.06 -0.46
C GLU A 159 5.49 -14.51 -0.16
N ALA A 160 5.80 -15.43 -1.06
CA ALA A 160 5.70 -16.84 -0.72
C ALA A 160 6.63 -17.18 0.46
N SER A 161 6.13 -17.93 1.45
CA SER A 161 6.96 -18.39 2.58
C SER A 161 8.04 -19.34 2.09
N GLN A 162 9.25 -19.24 2.65
CA GLN A 162 10.33 -20.18 2.33
C GLN A 162 10.02 -21.60 2.80
N GLU A 163 9.24 -21.75 3.88
CA GLU A 163 8.90 -23.05 4.47
C GLU A 163 7.81 -23.79 3.68
N SER A 164 6.84 -23.04 3.15
CA SER A 164 5.74 -23.61 2.34
C SER A 164 5.31 -22.62 1.25
N PRO A 165 6.08 -22.49 0.16
CA PRO A 165 5.85 -21.49 -0.87
C PRO A 165 4.48 -21.61 -1.56
N GLU A 166 3.93 -22.83 -1.59
CA GLU A 166 2.65 -23.10 -2.25
C GLU A 166 1.43 -22.81 -1.35
N ASN A 167 1.60 -22.81 -0.02
CA ASN A 167 0.46 -22.77 0.90
C ASN A 167 0.55 -21.65 1.94
N LYS A 168 1.67 -20.93 2.03
CA LYS A 168 1.87 -19.86 3.02
C LYS A 168 2.42 -18.60 2.37
N THR A 169 1.91 -17.46 2.83
CA THR A 169 2.30 -16.13 2.36
C THR A 169 2.70 -15.25 3.53
N ILE A 170 3.86 -14.61 3.42
CA ILE A 170 4.25 -13.50 4.28
C ILE A 170 3.60 -12.23 3.72
N PHE A 171 2.56 -11.78 4.40
CA PHE A 171 1.86 -10.54 4.13
C PHE A 171 2.58 -9.39 4.82
N THR A 172 2.92 -8.33 4.09
CA THR A 172 3.40 -7.08 4.66
C THR A 172 2.58 -5.91 4.14
N TRP A 173 1.94 -5.15 5.02
CA TRP A 173 1.29 -3.90 4.65
C TRP A 173 2.14 -2.71 5.13
N ILE A 174 2.52 -1.85 4.19
CA ILE A 174 3.14 -0.55 4.42
C ILE A 174 2.06 0.51 4.17
N PHE A 175 1.73 1.27 5.20
CA PHE A 175 0.70 2.30 5.14
C PHE A 175 1.30 3.66 5.48
N ILE A 176 1.31 4.57 4.49
CA ILE A 176 1.86 5.91 4.60
C ILE A 176 0.76 6.91 4.20
N PRO A 177 -0.20 7.19 5.11
CA PRO A 177 -1.28 8.11 4.81
C PRO A 177 -0.90 9.57 5.10
N ASP A 178 -1.48 10.48 4.35
CA ASP A 178 -1.78 11.84 4.80
C ASP A 178 -3.28 11.95 5.04
N LEU A 179 -3.70 11.98 6.31
CA LEU A 179 -5.11 12.11 6.70
C LEU A 179 -5.54 13.56 6.91
N LYS A 180 -4.75 14.52 6.39
CA LYS A 180 -4.86 15.97 6.60
C LYS A 180 -4.95 16.30 8.09
N PHE A 181 -3.88 15.93 8.79
CA PHE A 181 -3.75 15.81 10.24
C PHE A 181 -3.82 17.11 11.06
N GLY A 182 -4.21 18.25 10.49
CA GLY A 182 -4.10 19.57 11.13
C GLY A 182 -4.71 19.70 12.54
N TYR A 183 -5.51 18.71 12.98
CA TYR A 183 -6.12 18.65 14.31
C TYR A 183 -5.93 17.32 15.07
N ILE A 184 -5.17 16.34 14.55
CA ILE A 184 -5.01 15.02 15.21
C ILE A 184 -3.61 14.89 15.85
N PRO A 185 -3.51 14.76 17.19
CA PRO A 185 -2.23 14.54 17.87
C PRO A 185 -1.49 13.27 17.40
N SER A 186 -0.18 13.37 17.16
CA SER A 186 0.65 12.24 16.73
C SER A 186 0.63 11.05 17.71
N SER A 187 0.44 11.32 19.02
CA SER A 187 0.30 10.27 20.03
C SER A 187 -0.95 9.38 19.84
N ILE A 188 -2.02 9.94 19.25
CA ILE A 188 -3.20 9.18 18.85
C ILE A 188 -2.86 8.34 17.61
N MET A 189 -2.21 8.93 16.61
CA MET A 189 -1.87 8.24 15.37
C MET A 189 -0.95 7.04 15.58
N LYS A 190 0.05 7.16 16.47
CA LYS A 190 0.95 6.04 16.84
C LYS A 190 0.23 4.85 17.46
N LYS A 191 -0.98 5.03 17.99
CA LYS A 191 -1.84 3.95 18.50
C LYS A 191 -2.83 3.47 17.45
N VAL A 192 -3.41 4.42 16.70
CA VAL A 192 -4.50 4.18 15.76
C VAL A 192 -4.03 3.44 14.51
N LEU A 193 -2.91 3.84 13.90
CA LEU A 193 -2.44 3.19 12.66
C LEU A 193 -2.07 1.72 12.87
N PRO A 194 -1.27 1.33 13.88
CA PRO A 194 -0.96 -0.09 14.09
C PRO A 194 -2.20 -0.93 14.40
N ALA A 195 -3.14 -0.38 15.19
CA ALA A 195 -4.40 -1.07 15.51
C ALA A 195 -5.25 -1.31 14.25
N GLN A 196 -5.33 -0.31 13.35
CA GLN A 196 -6.04 -0.45 12.09
C GLN A 196 -5.42 -1.49 11.17
N ILE A 197 -4.10 -1.48 11.02
CA ILE A 197 -3.42 -2.44 10.15
C ILE A 197 -3.62 -3.87 10.69
N LYS A 198 -3.56 -4.05 12.01
CA LYS A 198 -3.81 -5.34 12.64
C LYS A 198 -5.24 -5.81 12.41
N LEU A 199 -6.24 -4.94 12.59
CA LEU A 199 -7.64 -5.28 12.37
C LEU A 199 -7.92 -5.67 10.91
N TYR A 200 -7.31 -4.96 9.96
CA TYR A 200 -7.40 -5.30 8.53
C TYR A 200 -6.85 -6.69 8.28
N TYR A 201 -5.66 -6.98 8.82
CA TYR A 201 -5.03 -8.29 8.68
C TYR A 201 -5.89 -9.41 9.26
N GLU A 202 -6.47 -9.21 10.44
CA GLU A 202 -7.37 -10.18 11.07
C GLU A 202 -8.65 -10.39 10.26
N SER A 203 -9.20 -9.30 9.69
CA SER A 203 -10.39 -9.33 8.82
C SER A 203 -10.12 -10.08 7.52
N LEU A 204 -8.99 -9.77 6.85
CA LEU A 204 -8.54 -10.49 5.65
C LEU A 204 -8.32 -11.97 5.94
N ARG A 205 -7.66 -12.30 7.06
CA ARG A 205 -7.46 -13.68 7.48
C ARG A 205 -8.80 -14.40 7.65
N ALA A 206 -9.75 -13.80 8.37
CA ALA A 206 -11.08 -14.38 8.57
C ALA A 206 -11.82 -14.59 7.24
N ARG A 207 -11.78 -13.61 6.34
CA ARG A 207 -12.35 -13.70 4.99
C ARG A 207 -11.79 -14.88 4.21
N LEU A 208 -10.46 -15.07 4.22
CA LEU A 208 -9.83 -16.17 3.50
C LEU A 208 -10.27 -17.54 4.04
N PHE A 209 -10.37 -17.70 5.37
CA PHE A 209 -10.89 -18.95 5.97
C PHE A 209 -12.36 -19.21 5.65
N GLN A 210 -13.15 -18.14 5.51
CA GLN A 210 -14.57 -18.24 5.15
C GLN A 210 -14.74 -18.68 3.69
N VAL A 211 -13.96 -18.13 2.76
CA VAL A 211 -14.13 -18.36 1.32
C VAL A 211 -13.37 -19.59 0.82
N TYR A 212 -12.24 -19.94 1.45
CA TYR A 212 -11.37 -21.04 1.04
C TYR A 212 -11.16 -22.09 2.15
N PRO A 213 -12.23 -22.67 2.72
CA PRO A 213 -12.13 -23.54 3.90
C PRO A 213 -11.35 -24.85 3.62
N SER A 214 -11.34 -25.32 2.37
CA SER A 214 -10.69 -26.58 1.96
C SER A 214 -9.19 -26.47 1.71
N ASN A 215 -8.63 -25.25 1.71
CA ASN A 215 -7.20 -25.00 1.48
C ASN A 215 -6.36 -25.07 2.78
N HIS A 216 -6.91 -25.68 3.83
CA HIS A 216 -6.32 -25.80 5.18
C HIS A 216 -6.11 -27.23 5.67
N LEU A 217 -6.36 -28.22 4.80
CA LEU A 217 -6.11 -29.64 5.10
C LEU A 217 -4.72 -30.06 4.61
#